data_AF-A0AAU3NWA0-F1
#
_entry.id   AF-A0AAU3NWA0-F1
#
_cell.length_a   1.000
_cell.length_b   1.000
_cell.length_c   1.000
_cell.angle_alpha   90.00
_cell.angle_beta   90.00
_cell.angle_gamma   90.00
#
_symmetry.space_group_name_H-M   'P 1'
#
loop_
_entity.id
_entity.type
_entity.pdbx_description
1 polymer ?
#
loop_
_entity_poly.entity_id
_entity_poly.type
_entity_poly.pdbx_seq_one_letter_code
_entity_poly.pdbx_strand_id
1 'polypeptide(L)'
;MPKMIASTPPPVQVPPTPANGGRPPVRRWALMLFRTVVTCEAVLALGQAVLAGSFLSGHYAALDLHALNATATGLTAVAQTAAALLLWRPGGGPGWPALVSVALFGAEAGQIAMGYGRVLAVHVPLGAAIIACTLLMLVRAWRPAAAWTPSSRTEGAGRTEGSAAEEGSA
;
A
#
# COMPACT_ATOMS: atom_id res chain seq x y z
N MET A 1 -51.86 -3.87 55.95
CA MET A 1 -50.47 -3.81 55.46
C MET A 1 -50.49 -3.50 53.97
N PRO A 2 -49.92 -2.38 53.51
CA PRO A 2 -49.98 -1.96 52.10
C PRO A 2 -49.04 -2.76 51.19
N LYS A 3 -49.53 -3.10 49.99
CA LYS A 3 -48.89 -3.92 48.97
C LYS A 3 -47.88 -3.06 48.19
N MET A 4 -46.57 -3.33 48.33
CA MET A 4 -45.54 -2.70 47.51
C MET A 4 -45.62 -3.23 46.08
N ILE A 5 -45.88 -2.33 45.14
CA ILE A 5 -45.84 -2.59 43.70
C ILE A 5 -44.41 -2.27 43.26
N ALA A 6 -43.64 -3.30 42.92
CA ALA A 6 -42.29 -3.11 42.38
C ALA A 6 -42.41 -2.52 40.96
N SER A 7 -42.04 -1.26 40.79
CA SER A 7 -41.89 -0.65 39.46
C SER A 7 -40.60 -1.17 38.81
N THR A 8 -40.74 -2.00 37.79
CA THR A 8 -39.64 -2.39 36.90
C THR A 8 -39.14 -1.15 36.16
N PRO A 9 -37.84 -0.80 36.23
CA PRO A 9 -37.31 0.30 35.43
C PRO A 9 -37.37 -0.06 33.93
N PRO A 10 -37.66 0.92 33.05
CA PRO A 10 -37.72 0.67 31.62
C PRO A 10 -36.34 0.20 31.10
N PRO A 11 -36.29 -0.67 30.08
CA PRO A 11 -35.04 -1.07 29.47
C PRO A 11 -34.33 0.18 28.92
N VAL A 12 -33.12 0.44 29.44
CA VAL A 12 -32.22 1.45 28.88
C VAL A 12 -31.90 1.01 27.45
N GLN A 13 -32.52 1.68 26.46
CA GLN A 13 -32.16 1.48 25.06
C GLN A 13 -30.77 2.09 24.85
N VAL A 14 -29.75 1.24 24.82
CA VAL A 14 -28.42 1.65 24.38
C VAL A 14 -28.55 2.03 22.91
N PRO A 15 -28.31 3.30 22.51
CA PRO A 15 -28.37 3.67 21.11
C PRO A 15 -27.37 2.80 20.33
N PRO A 16 -27.73 2.33 19.12
CA PRO A 16 -26.82 1.55 18.31
C PRO A 16 -25.52 2.35 18.13
N THR A 17 -24.41 1.78 18.58
CA THR A 17 -23.08 2.34 18.34
C THR A 17 -22.98 2.64 16.85
N PRO A 18 -22.65 3.88 16.43
CA PRO A 18 -22.53 4.19 15.01
C PRO A 18 -21.54 3.20 14.41
N ALA A 19 -22.02 2.39 13.47
CA ALA A 19 -21.19 1.44 12.75
C ALA A 19 -19.98 2.20 12.23
N ASN A 20 -18.78 1.82 12.72
CA ASN A 20 -17.52 2.39 12.28
C ASN A 20 -17.57 2.59 10.77
N GLY A 21 -17.39 3.83 10.30
CA GLY A 21 -17.45 4.24 8.90
C GLY A 21 -16.34 3.59 8.08
N GLY A 22 -16.41 2.27 7.91
CA GLY A 22 -15.47 1.47 7.16
C GLY A 22 -15.47 1.95 5.73
N ARG A 23 -14.32 2.44 5.25
CA ARG A 23 -14.13 2.72 3.83
C ARG A 23 -14.55 1.49 3.03
N PRO A 24 -15.29 1.65 1.92
CA PRO A 24 -15.66 0.52 1.08
C PRO A 24 -14.41 -0.26 0.67
N PRO A 25 -14.52 -1.60 0.57
CA PRO A 25 -13.38 -2.44 0.25
C PRO A 25 -12.78 -2.03 -1.11
N VAL A 26 -11.45 -1.97 -1.17
CA VAL A 26 -10.71 -1.61 -2.39
C VAL A 26 -11.11 -2.56 -3.52
N ARG A 27 -11.40 -2.01 -4.70
CA ARG A 27 -11.82 -2.81 -5.86
C ARG A 27 -10.67 -3.72 -6.31
N ARG A 28 -10.92 -5.04 -6.28
CA ARG A 28 -9.91 -6.07 -6.59
C ARG A 28 -9.27 -5.89 -7.97
N TRP A 29 -10.04 -5.54 -9.00
CA TRP A 29 -9.51 -5.35 -10.35
C TRP A 29 -8.48 -4.21 -10.41
N ALA A 30 -8.72 -3.09 -9.73
CA ALA A 30 -7.84 -1.93 -9.74
C ALA A 30 -6.56 -2.21 -8.96
N LEU A 31 -6.68 -2.92 -7.83
CA LEU A 31 -5.53 -3.39 -7.06
C LEU A 31 -4.68 -4.38 -7.85
N MET A 32 -5.30 -5.34 -8.54
CA MET A 32 -4.58 -6.32 -9.37
C MET A 32 -3.92 -5.66 -10.57
N LEU A 33 -4.58 -4.72 -11.24
CA LEU A 33 -3.99 -3.93 -12.31
C LEU A 33 -2.73 -3.21 -11.83
N PHE A 34 -2.81 -2.46 -10.73
CA PHE A 34 -1.66 -1.77 -10.16
C PHE A 34 -0.53 -2.75 -9.78
N ARG A 35 -0.87 -3.88 -9.14
CA ARG A 35 0.10 -4.93 -8.78
C ARG A 35 0.83 -5.52 -9.99
N THR A 36 0.12 -5.80 -11.07
CA THR A 36 0.73 -6.30 -12.30
C THR A 36 1.70 -5.27 -12.86
N VAL A 37 1.26 -4.02 -12.99
CA VAL A 37 2.09 -2.97 -13.60
C VAL A 37 3.34 -2.66 -12.75
N VAL A 38 3.22 -2.52 -11.42
CA VAL A 38 4.40 -2.29 -10.55
C VAL A 38 5.35 -3.48 -10.53
N THR A 39 4.86 -4.70 -10.79
CA THR A 39 5.72 -5.88 -10.94
C THR A 39 6.50 -5.79 -12.26
N CYS A 40 5.86 -5.42 -13.36
CA CYS A 40 6.55 -5.17 -14.63
C CYS A 40 7.60 -4.06 -14.49
N GLU A 41 7.24 -2.95 -13.84
CA GLU A 41 8.14 -1.82 -13.56
C GLU A 41 9.39 -2.29 -12.80
N ALA A 42 9.21 -3.06 -11.72
CA ALA A 42 10.31 -3.59 -10.93
C ALA A 42 11.23 -4.52 -11.73
N VAL A 43 10.67 -5.38 -12.58
CA VAL A 43 11.45 -6.28 -13.45
C VAL A 43 12.26 -5.48 -14.45
N LEU A 44 11.66 -4.47 -15.09
CA LEU A 44 12.36 -3.59 -16.04
C LEU A 44 13.47 -2.80 -15.35
N ALA A 45 13.21 -2.21 -14.19
CA ALA A 45 14.18 -1.44 -13.41
C ALA A 45 15.37 -2.31 -12.94
N LEU A 46 15.14 -3.55 -12.53
CA LEU A 46 16.22 -4.50 -12.25
C LEU A 46 17.00 -4.87 -13.53
N GLY A 47 16.30 -5.03 -14.65
CA GLY A 47 16.89 -5.23 -15.97
C GLY A 47 17.82 -4.09 -16.39
N GLN A 48 17.45 -2.83 -16.12
CA GLN A 48 18.31 -1.66 -16.35
C GLN A 48 19.68 -1.82 -15.65
N ALA A 49 19.69 -2.24 -14.38
CA ALA A 49 20.92 -2.44 -13.62
C ALA A 49 21.79 -3.55 -14.20
N VAL A 50 21.20 -4.66 -14.64
CA VAL A 50 21.92 -5.76 -15.31
C VAL A 50 22.54 -5.29 -16.62
N LEU A 51 21.78 -4.58 -17.46
CA LEU A 51 22.27 -4.07 -18.74
C LEU A 51 23.37 -3.02 -18.57
N ALA A 52 23.22 -2.11 -17.60
CA ALA A 52 24.24 -1.12 -17.26
C ALA A 52 25.52 -1.79 -16.73
N GLY A 53 25.40 -2.78 -15.83
CA GLY A 53 26.53 -3.57 -15.33
C GLY A 53 27.24 -4.34 -16.45
N SER A 54 26.49 -4.92 -17.39
CA SER A 54 27.01 -5.62 -18.56
C SER A 54 27.83 -4.69 -19.47
N PHE A 55 27.31 -3.49 -19.74
CA PHE A 55 28.01 -2.44 -20.47
C PHE A 55 29.33 -2.03 -19.77
N LEU A 56 29.27 -1.78 -18.46
CA LEU A 56 30.45 -1.44 -17.65
C LEU A 56 31.49 -2.59 -17.59
N SER A 57 31.05 -3.82 -17.82
CA SER A 57 31.90 -5.02 -17.90
C SER A 57 32.46 -5.27 -19.32
N GLY A 58 32.29 -4.34 -20.25
CA GLY A 58 32.87 -4.39 -21.60
C GLY A 58 31.92 -4.88 -22.71
N HIS A 59 30.66 -5.20 -22.39
CA HIS A 59 29.67 -5.60 -23.40
C HIS A 59 28.99 -4.35 -23.99
N TYR A 60 29.69 -3.63 -24.87
CA TYR A 60 29.23 -2.33 -25.37
C TYR A 60 27.85 -2.37 -26.07
N ALA A 61 27.50 -3.48 -26.73
CA ALA A 61 26.18 -3.68 -27.34
C ALA A 61 25.02 -3.67 -26.32
N ALA A 62 25.29 -3.91 -25.04
CA ALA A 62 24.28 -3.82 -23.98
C ALA A 62 23.80 -2.37 -23.78
N LEU A 63 24.52 -1.37 -24.27
CA LEU A 63 24.10 0.04 -24.18
C LEU A 63 22.83 0.31 -25.00
N ASP A 64 22.73 -0.25 -26.20
CA ASP A 64 21.53 -0.09 -27.04
C ASP A 64 20.31 -0.79 -26.40
N LEU A 65 20.53 -1.97 -25.82
CA LEU A 65 19.51 -2.68 -25.06
C LEU A 65 19.12 -1.91 -23.79
N HIS A 66 20.07 -1.27 -23.11
CA HIS A 66 19.81 -0.42 -21.97
C HIS A 66 18.94 0.78 -22.36
N ALA A 67 19.22 1.44 -23.50
CA ALA A 67 18.41 2.54 -24.01
C ALA A 67 17.00 2.10 -24.41
N LEU A 68 16.86 0.95 -25.09
CA LEU A 68 15.56 0.37 -25.44
C LEU A 68 14.75 0.02 -24.18
N ASN A 69 15.39 -0.61 -23.20
CA ASN A 69 14.76 -0.94 -21.94
C ASN A 69 14.38 0.32 -21.13
N ALA A 70 15.13 1.42 -21.21
CA ALA A 70 14.77 2.69 -20.59
C ALA A 70 13.47 3.26 -21.18
N THR A 71 13.25 3.10 -22.49
CA THR A 71 11.99 3.48 -23.14
C THR A 71 10.83 2.60 -22.66
N ALA A 72 11.04 1.29 -22.57
CA ALA A 72 10.02 0.36 -22.04
C ALA A 72 9.68 0.65 -20.57
N THR A 73 10.68 0.99 -19.75
CA THR A 73 10.55 1.39 -18.35
C THR A 73 9.70 2.66 -18.25
N GLY A 74 10.07 3.73 -18.97
CA GLY A 74 9.29 4.98 -18.95
C GLY A 74 7.84 4.83 -19.42
N LEU A 75 7.56 4.00 -20.44
CA LEU A 75 6.19 3.68 -20.85
C LEU A 75 5.44 2.91 -19.77
N THR A 76 6.11 2.00 -19.08
CA THR A 76 5.54 1.23 -17.96
C THR A 76 5.26 2.14 -16.76
N ALA A 77 6.08 3.17 -16.50
CA ALA A 77 5.84 4.17 -15.47
C ALA A 77 4.63 5.07 -15.76
N VAL A 78 4.37 5.38 -17.04
CA VAL A 78 3.11 6.03 -17.45
C VAL A 78 1.92 5.12 -17.14
N ALA A 79 2.00 3.84 -17.52
CA ALA A 79 0.96 2.86 -17.21
C ALA A 79 0.78 2.68 -15.70
N GLN A 80 1.86 2.71 -14.93
CA GLN A 80 1.87 2.60 -13.47
C GLN A 80 1.18 3.80 -12.83
N THR A 81 1.44 4.99 -13.34
CA THR A 81 0.78 6.23 -12.91
C THR A 81 -0.71 6.16 -13.18
N ALA A 82 -1.13 5.74 -14.38
CA ALA A 82 -2.53 5.55 -14.72
C ALA A 82 -3.20 4.49 -13.81
N ALA A 83 -2.55 3.34 -13.61
CA ALA A 83 -3.06 2.27 -12.74
C ALA A 83 -3.19 2.73 -11.27
N ALA A 84 -2.24 3.52 -10.77
CA ALA A 84 -2.28 4.08 -9.43
C ALA A 84 -3.39 5.13 -9.26
N LEU A 85 -3.64 5.96 -10.27
CA LEU A 85 -4.77 6.89 -10.29
C LEU A 85 -6.12 6.17 -10.34
N LEU A 86 -6.21 5.06 -11.09
CA LEU A 86 -7.38 4.18 -11.11
C LEU A 86 -7.59 3.48 -9.76
N LEU A 87 -6.51 3.03 -9.11
CA LEU A 87 -6.58 2.49 -7.76
C LEU A 87 -7.11 3.52 -6.77
N TRP A 88 -6.66 4.78 -6.86
CA TRP A 88 -7.06 5.85 -5.95
C TRP A 88 -8.50 6.33 -6.16
N ARG A 89 -8.87 6.77 -7.37
CA ARG A 89 -10.16 7.47 -7.60
C ARG A 89 -11.33 6.48 -7.75
N PRO A 90 -11.42 5.66 -8.82
CA PRO A 90 -12.53 4.69 -8.95
C PRO A 90 -12.33 3.42 -8.09
N GLY A 91 -11.09 3.07 -7.75
CA GLY A 91 -10.73 1.84 -7.02
C GLY A 91 -10.92 1.91 -5.50
N GLY A 92 -11.03 3.11 -4.92
CA GLY A 92 -11.19 3.32 -3.47
C GLY A 92 -9.93 3.00 -2.65
N GLY A 93 -8.79 2.81 -3.30
CA GLY A 93 -7.49 2.59 -2.67
C GLY A 93 -6.84 3.87 -2.13
N PRO A 94 -5.70 3.76 -1.44
CA PRO A 94 -4.97 4.92 -0.95
C PRO A 94 -4.42 5.77 -2.11
N GLY A 95 -4.29 7.08 -1.90
CA GLY A 95 -3.77 8.01 -2.92
C GLY A 95 -2.23 8.11 -2.98
N TRP A 96 -1.52 7.66 -1.94
CA TRP A 96 -0.05 7.71 -1.92
C TRP A 96 0.64 6.98 -3.08
N PRO A 97 0.15 5.82 -3.60
CA PRO A 97 0.79 5.17 -4.74
C PRO A 97 0.73 6.05 -5.99
N ALA A 98 -0.35 6.82 -6.18
CA ALA A 98 -0.43 7.73 -7.32
C ALA A 98 0.62 8.84 -7.24
N LEU A 99 0.81 9.43 -6.05
CA LEU A 99 1.85 10.44 -5.85
C LEU A 99 3.26 9.88 -6.10
N VAL A 100 3.57 8.69 -5.56
CA VAL A 100 4.85 8.03 -5.76
C VAL A 100 5.07 7.66 -7.23
N SER A 101 4.06 7.13 -7.93
CA SER A 101 4.16 6.83 -9.36
C SER A 101 4.44 8.06 -10.22
N VAL A 102 3.80 9.20 -9.93
CA VAL A 102 4.08 10.46 -10.63
C VAL A 102 5.52 10.91 -10.39
N ALA A 103 6.01 10.81 -9.15
CA ALA A 103 7.39 11.15 -8.82
C ALA A 103 8.40 10.23 -9.50
N LEU A 104 8.14 8.92 -9.52
CA LEU A 104 8.95 7.92 -10.23
C LEU A 104 9.01 8.21 -11.73
N PHE A 105 7.86 8.48 -12.37
CA PHE A 105 7.81 8.85 -13.78
C PHE A 105 8.67 10.08 -14.09
N GLY A 106 8.59 11.13 -13.27
CA GLY A 106 9.44 12.31 -13.41
C GLY A 106 10.93 11.99 -13.19
N ALA A 107 11.25 11.17 -12.20
CA ALA A 107 12.62 10.76 -11.90
C ALA A 107 13.23 9.90 -13.04
N GLU A 108 12.45 9.01 -13.65
CA GLU A 108 12.86 8.21 -14.81
C GLU A 108 13.06 9.06 -16.07
N ALA A 109 12.18 10.04 -16.32
CA ALA A 109 12.40 11.00 -17.40
C ALA A 109 13.72 11.78 -17.20
N GLY A 110 14.00 12.19 -15.96
CA GLY A 110 15.28 12.78 -15.58
C GLY A 110 16.46 11.82 -15.80
N GLN A 111 16.32 10.55 -15.41
CA GLN A 111 17.33 9.51 -15.64
C GLN A 111 17.70 9.36 -17.10
N ILE A 112 16.71 9.32 -17.99
CA ILE A 112 16.92 9.21 -19.43
C ILE A 112 17.75 10.41 -19.92
N ALA A 113 17.36 11.63 -19.53
CA ALA A 113 18.11 12.84 -19.91
C ALA A 113 19.56 12.80 -19.39
N MET A 114 19.78 12.40 -18.13
CA MET A 114 21.11 12.29 -17.53
C MET A 114 21.96 11.17 -18.16
N GLY A 115 21.32 10.08 -18.58
CA GLY A 115 21.97 8.97 -19.30
C GLY A 115 22.48 9.42 -20.66
N TYR A 116 21.64 10.06 -21.49
CA TYR A 116 22.05 10.63 -22.76
C TYR A 116 23.09 11.74 -22.60
N GLY A 117 22.97 12.55 -21.54
CA GLY A 117 23.96 13.57 -21.16
C GLY A 117 25.24 13.02 -20.55
N ARG A 118 25.36 11.70 -20.34
CA ARG A 118 26.52 11.01 -19.75
C ARG A 118 26.92 11.54 -18.36
N VAL A 119 25.97 12.05 -17.60
CA VAL A 119 26.20 12.59 -16.24
C VAL A 119 26.15 11.44 -15.23
N LEU A 120 27.10 10.50 -15.33
CA LEU A 120 27.09 9.24 -14.58
C LEU A 120 27.04 9.42 -13.06
N ALA A 121 27.70 10.47 -12.56
CA ALA A 121 27.74 10.79 -11.13
C ALA A 121 26.34 11.03 -10.53
N VAL A 122 25.38 11.50 -11.33
CA VAL A 122 23.98 11.67 -10.92
C VAL A 122 23.13 10.51 -11.42
N HIS A 123 23.37 10.06 -12.65
CA HIS A 123 22.61 8.99 -13.27
C HIS A 123 22.63 7.71 -12.43
N VAL A 124 23.81 7.22 -12.03
CA VAL A 124 23.94 5.95 -11.31
C VAL A 124 23.27 5.98 -9.92
N PRO A 125 23.52 6.97 -9.04
CA PRO A 125 22.86 7.01 -7.73
C PRO A 125 21.34 7.20 -7.83
N LEU A 126 20.86 8.04 -8.75
CA LEU A 126 19.43 8.25 -8.93
C LEU A 126 18.75 6.99 -9.49
N GLY A 127 19.38 6.28 -10.43
CA GLY A 127 18.88 5.00 -10.93
C GLY A 127 18.75 3.95 -9.82
N ALA A 128 19.75 3.84 -8.94
CA ALA A 128 19.69 2.97 -7.77
C ALA A 128 18.56 3.36 -6.80
N ALA A 129 18.36 4.66 -6.57
CA ALA A 129 17.26 5.15 -5.72
C ALA A 129 15.88 4.85 -6.31
N ILE A 130 15.71 4.98 -7.63
CA ILE A 130 14.48 4.62 -8.35
C ILE A 130 14.20 3.13 -8.18
N ILE A 131 15.19 2.26 -8.43
CA ILE A 131 15.05 0.81 -8.25
C ILE A 131 14.60 0.50 -6.81
N ALA A 132 15.26 1.07 -5.81
CA ALA A 132 14.91 0.85 -4.40
C ALA A 132 13.47 1.31 -4.09
N CYS A 133 13.07 2.48 -4.57
CA CYS A 133 11.71 3.00 -4.39
C CYS A 133 10.66 2.11 -5.06
N THR A 134 10.90 1.68 -6.31
CA THR A 134 10.04 0.77 -7.06
C THR A 134 9.88 -0.57 -6.33
N LEU A 135 10.96 -1.15 -5.81
CA LEU A 135 10.90 -2.38 -5.02
C LEU A 135 10.14 -2.20 -3.70
N LEU A 136 10.32 -1.08 -3.00
CA LEU A 136 9.54 -0.77 -1.80
C LEU A 136 8.05 -0.62 -2.12
N MET A 137 7.72 -0.02 -3.26
CA MET A 137 6.33 0.10 -3.73
C MET A 137 5.76 -1.26 -4.10
N LEU A 138 6.52 -2.11 -4.78
CA LEU A 138 6.16 -3.50 -5.09
C LEU A 138 5.85 -4.27 -3.80
N VAL A 139 6.76 -4.26 -2.83
CA VAL A 139 6.56 -4.95 -1.54
C VAL A 139 5.30 -4.43 -0.85
N ARG A 140 5.09 -3.11 -0.80
CA ARG A 140 3.87 -2.53 -0.21
C ARG A 140 2.59 -2.93 -0.96
N ALA A 141 2.64 -3.01 -2.29
CA ALA A 141 1.49 -3.40 -3.10
C ALA A 141 1.05 -4.84 -2.81
N TRP A 142 1.99 -5.75 -2.56
CA TRP A 142 1.73 -7.17 -2.33
C TRP A 142 1.52 -7.56 -0.85
N ARG A 143 1.81 -6.67 0.12
CA ARG A 143 1.56 -6.96 1.53
C ARG A 143 0.05 -7.15 1.83
N PRO A 144 -0.34 -8.17 2.62
CA PRO A 144 -1.72 -8.35 3.06
C PRO A 144 -2.21 -7.20 3.94
N ALA A 145 -3.46 -6.75 3.74
CA ALA A 145 -4.09 -5.69 4.53
C ALA A 145 -4.35 -6.05 6.01
N ALA A 146 -4.12 -7.31 6.41
CA ALA A 146 -4.47 -7.85 7.73
C ALA A 146 -3.64 -7.26 8.91
N ALA A 147 -2.57 -6.52 8.65
CA ALA A 147 -1.75 -5.89 9.70
C ALA A 147 -2.35 -4.60 10.31
N TRP A 148 -3.60 -4.25 9.97
CA TRP A 148 -4.25 -2.98 10.35
C TRP A 148 -5.55 -3.14 11.14
N THR A 149 -5.75 -4.29 11.78
CA THR A 149 -6.83 -4.44 12.77
C THR A 149 -6.22 -4.33 14.17
N PRO A 150 -6.49 -3.24 14.93
CA PRO A 150 -6.25 -3.25 16.36
C PRO A 150 -7.00 -4.42 16.96
N SER A 151 -6.33 -5.28 17.72
CA SER A 151 -6.99 -6.36 18.44
C SER A 151 -7.97 -5.76 19.44
N SER A 152 -9.27 -5.81 19.14
CA SER A 152 -10.35 -5.51 20.10
C SER A 152 -10.50 -6.67 21.09
N ARG A 153 -9.39 -7.09 21.71
CA ARG A 153 -9.35 -8.21 22.66
C ARG A 153 -8.81 -7.73 23.99
N THR A 154 -9.60 -6.89 24.68
CA THR A 154 -9.55 -6.74 26.15
C THR A 154 -10.79 -6.01 26.69
N GLU A 155 -12.00 -6.34 26.21
CA GLU A 155 -13.25 -5.94 26.89
C GLU A 155 -14.14 -7.16 27.06
N GLY A 156 -13.79 -8.02 28.02
CA GLY A 156 -14.58 -9.21 28.32
C GLY A 156 -14.13 -10.03 29.54
N ALA A 157 -13.23 -9.50 30.37
CA ALA A 157 -12.65 -10.25 31.50
C ALA A 157 -12.93 -9.59 32.87
N GLY A 158 -14.08 -8.93 33.04
CA GLY A 158 -14.39 -8.25 34.31
C GLY A 158 -15.86 -8.15 34.68
N ARG A 159 -16.76 -8.91 34.06
CA ARG A 159 -18.19 -8.89 34.41
C ARG A 159 -18.71 -10.30 34.60
N THR A 160 -18.21 -10.97 35.63
CA THR A 160 -18.90 -12.06 36.34
C THR A 160 -18.01 -12.45 37.51
N GLU A 161 -18.14 -11.79 38.65
CA GLU A 161 -17.93 -12.36 40.00
C GLU A 161 -18.25 -11.27 41.03
N GLY A 162 -19.23 -11.52 41.90
CA GLY A 162 -19.51 -10.68 43.06
C GLY A 162 -20.91 -10.05 43.17
N SER A 163 -21.98 -10.75 42.79
CA SER A 163 -23.32 -10.45 43.34
C SER A 163 -24.18 -11.71 43.35
N ALA A 164 -23.92 -12.57 44.33
CA ALA A 164 -24.84 -13.59 44.83
C ALA A 164 -24.21 -14.30 46.03
N ALA A 165 -24.34 -13.72 47.22
CA ALA A 165 -24.32 -14.45 48.50
C ALA A 165 -24.78 -13.50 49.61
N GLU A 166 -26.07 -13.19 49.62
CA GLU A 166 -26.76 -12.84 50.86
C GLU A 166 -27.87 -13.88 51.02
N GLU A 167 -27.69 -14.83 51.94
CA GLU A 167 -28.76 -15.58 52.62
C GLU A 167 -28.14 -16.50 53.69
N GLY A 168 -28.55 -16.34 54.96
CA GLY A 168 -28.61 -17.47 55.90
C GLY A 168 -27.96 -17.33 57.28
N SER A 169 -28.70 -16.70 58.21
CA SER A 169 -28.99 -17.18 59.58
C SER A 169 -27.91 -17.31 60.67
N ALA A 170 -28.32 -16.78 61.85
CA ALA A 170 -27.91 -17.03 63.24
C ALA A 170 -26.80 -16.14 63.84
#